data_AF-A0A532DTS2-F1
#
_entry.id   AF-A0A532DTS2-F1
#
_cell.length_a   1.000
_cell.length_b   1.000
_cell.length_c   1.000
_cell.angle_alpha   90.00
_cell.angle_beta   90.00
_cell.angle_gamma   90.00
#
_symmetry.space_group_name_H-M   'P 1'
#
loop_
_entity.id
_entity.type
_entity.pdbx_description
1 polymer ?
#
loop_
_entity_poly.entity_id
_entity_poly.type
_entity_poly.pdbx_seq_one_letter_code
_entity_poly.pdbx_strand_id
1 'polypeptide(L)'
;MNSATAFRILILIIPVAWVIMRLLPAEHPRYGHLQIAAQQTQNQPSHHEADTFVRHESLFKTHYQSHYARSEYDFNHYRLAYKYGFDLTLDPDHQRMDWKSIEPRARQNWNEGIMGLWSQYRSAVLYGWEQGLKINGG
;
A
#
# COMPACT_ATOMS: atom_id res chain seq x y z
N MET A 1 14.42 -19.89 60.33
CA MET A 1 14.23 -19.97 58.86
C MET A 1 13.07 -19.06 58.46
N ASN A 2 13.36 -17.77 58.28
CA ASN A 2 12.96 -16.87 57.18
C ASN A 2 11.90 -17.43 56.20
N SER A 3 10.76 -16.81 55.86
CA SER A 3 10.18 -15.50 56.18
C SER A 3 8.65 -15.49 55.92
N ALA A 4 7.93 -14.72 56.75
CA ALA A 4 6.80 -13.82 56.47
C ALA A 4 5.42 -14.34 56.01
N THR A 5 4.51 -14.40 57.00
CA THR A 5 3.13 -13.89 57.05
C THR A 5 2.81 -12.71 56.09
N ALA A 6 1.63 -12.73 55.43
CA ALA A 6 0.59 -11.69 55.64
C ALA A 6 -0.65 -11.87 54.72
N PHE A 7 -1.82 -12.01 55.38
CA PHE A 7 -3.13 -11.39 55.08
C PHE A 7 -3.74 -11.53 53.67
N ARG A 8 -4.84 -12.28 53.51
CA ARG A 8 -6.25 -11.93 53.84
C ARG A 8 -6.89 -10.90 52.88
N ILE A 9 -7.90 -11.41 52.17
CA ILE A 9 -9.23 -10.82 51.96
C ILE A 9 -9.32 -9.57 51.06
N LEU A 10 -9.78 -9.79 49.82
CA LEU A 10 -10.82 -8.94 49.19
C LEU A 10 -11.75 -9.82 48.31
N ILE A 11 -12.54 -10.65 48.99
CA ILE A 11 -13.99 -10.90 48.76
C ILE A 11 -14.61 -9.71 47.98
N LEU A 12 -15.31 -9.82 46.83
CA LEU A 12 -16.41 -10.73 46.47
C LEU A 12 -17.05 -10.25 45.12
N ILE A 13 -17.83 -11.12 44.45
CA ILE A 13 -18.95 -10.80 43.51
C ILE A 13 -18.46 -10.35 42.10
N ILE A 14 -18.56 -11.05 40.96
CA ILE A 14 -19.68 -11.77 40.32
C ILE A 14 -19.09 -12.72 39.25
N PRO A 15 -18.97 -14.04 39.47
CA PRO A 15 -18.95 -14.98 38.37
C PRO A 15 -20.40 -15.20 37.88
N VAL A 16 -20.57 -15.74 36.66
CA VAL A 16 -21.76 -16.49 36.17
C VAL A 16 -22.74 -15.78 35.19
N ALA A 17 -22.81 -14.46 35.05
CA ALA A 17 -23.93 -13.85 34.28
C ALA A 17 -23.70 -13.51 32.78
N TRP A 18 -22.61 -13.92 32.13
CA TRP A 18 -22.41 -13.60 30.69
C TRP A 18 -22.44 -14.80 29.75
N VAL A 19 -22.44 -16.02 30.29
CA VAL A 19 -22.21 -17.23 29.48
C VAL A 19 -23.50 -17.87 28.95
N ILE A 20 -24.70 -17.52 29.47
CA ILE A 20 -25.95 -18.13 28.99
C ILE A 20 -27.14 -17.14 29.05
N MET A 21 -27.19 -16.17 28.13
CA MET A 21 -28.43 -15.44 27.79
C MET A 21 -28.24 -14.85 26.39
N ARG A 22 -28.34 -15.62 25.29
CA ARG A 22 -29.55 -16.24 24.74
C ARG A 22 -30.61 -15.18 24.39
N LEU A 23 -30.93 -15.15 23.08
CA LEU A 23 -32.01 -14.41 22.39
C LEU A 23 -31.69 -12.99 21.91
N LEU A 24 -31.41 -12.92 20.60
CA LEU A 24 -31.51 -11.75 19.73
C LEU A 24 -32.94 -11.17 19.77
N PRO A 25 -33.08 -9.83 19.73
CA PRO A 25 -33.85 -9.22 18.67
C PRO A 25 -32.99 -8.20 17.91
N ALA A 26 -33.15 -8.19 16.59
CA ALA A 26 -32.57 -7.20 15.71
C ALA A 26 -33.01 -5.81 16.15
N GLU A 27 -32.06 -4.91 16.38
CA GLU A 27 -32.12 -3.49 16.07
C GLU A 27 -30.66 -3.02 16.11
N HIS A 28 -30.03 -2.88 14.94
CA HIS A 28 -28.72 -2.24 14.87
C HIS A 28 -28.89 -0.81 15.36
N PRO A 29 -28.28 -0.39 16.49
CA PRO A 29 -28.18 1.03 16.75
C PRO A 29 -27.45 1.65 15.56
N ARG A 30 -28.07 2.67 14.94
CA ARG A 30 -27.37 3.54 14.01
C ARG A 30 -26.10 4.00 14.72
N TYR A 31 -24.97 3.44 14.34
CA TYR A 31 -23.69 4.00 14.71
C TYR A 31 -23.62 5.36 14.03
N GLY A 32 -23.85 6.37 14.84
CA GLY A 32 -23.51 7.73 14.51
C GLY A 32 -22.07 7.77 14.02
N HIS A 33 -21.90 8.46 12.90
CA HIS A 33 -20.85 9.46 12.73
C HIS A 33 -19.94 9.63 13.95
N LEU A 34 -18.62 9.60 13.71
CA LEU A 34 -17.51 9.90 14.64
C LEU A 34 -16.85 8.68 15.32
N GLN A 35 -16.10 7.90 14.54
CA GLN A 35 -14.70 7.56 14.87
C GLN A 35 -14.06 6.67 13.80
N ILE A 36 -13.56 7.31 12.73
CA ILE A 36 -12.38 6.81 12.00
C ILE A 36 -11.44 8.02 11.85
N ALA A 37 -11.06 8.58 13.00
CA ALA A 37 -10.08 9.68 13.10
C ALA A 37 -8.78 9.19 13.76
N ALA A 38 -8.60 7.88 13.91
CA ALA A 38 -7.34 7.32 14.40
C ALA A 38 -7.18 5.91 13.82
N GLN A 39 -5.99 5.65 13.28
CA GLN A 39 -5.44 4.31 12.98
C GLN A 39 -5.74 3.73 11.58
N GLN A 40 -5.34 4.44 10.52
CA GLN A 40 -4.67 3.75 9.42
C GLN A 40 -3.23 4.25 9.34
N THR A 41 -2.42 3.58 10.12
CA THR A 41 -0.97 3.69 10.23
C THR A 41 -0.32 3.48 8.86
N GLN A 42 0.13 4.56 8.22
CA GLN A 42 1.47 4.71 7.62
C GLN A 42 2.14 3.40 7.12
N ASN A 43 1.61 2.79 6.05
CA ASN A 43 2.27 1.88 5.08
C ASN A 43 1.25 1.06 4.25
N GLN A 44 0.20 1.71 3.75
CA GLN A 44 -0.68 1.11 2.76
C GLN A 44 -0.81 2.14 1.64
N PRO A 45 -0.43 1.80 0.38
CA PRO A 45 -0.55 2.74 -0.73
C PRO A 45 -1.98 3.27 -0.71
N SER A 46 -2.12 4.56 -0.46
CA SER A 46 -3.44 5.12 -0.21
C SER A 46 -4.28 4.91 -1.47
N HIS A 47 -5.56 4.55 -1.32
CA HIS A 47 -6.44 4.30 -2.48
C HIS A 47 -6.36 5.45 -3.51
N HIS A 48 -6.16 6.68 -3.03
CA HIS A 48 -5.92 7.88 -3.83
C HIS A 48 -4.72 7.80 -4.78
N GLU A 49 -3.63 7.11 -4.43
CA GLU A 49 -2.46 6.93 -5.30
C GLU A 49 -2.75 5.96 -6.44
N ALA A 50 -3.41 4.85 -6.13
CA ALA A 50 -3.89 3.91 -7.14
C ALA A 50 -4.88 4.60 -8.10
N ASP A 51 -5.77 5.44 -7.56
CA ASP A 51 -6.70 6.24 -8.36
C ASP A 51 -5.96 7.25 -9.26
N THR A 52 -4.87 7.85 -8.77
CA THR A 52 -4.08 8.82 -9.53
C THR A 52 -3.34 8.15 -10.69
N PHE A 53 -2.73 6.99 -10.46
CA PHE A 53 -2.14 6.20 -11.55
C PHE A 53 -3.18 5.81 -12.61
N VAL A 54 -4.34 5.29 -12.17
CA VAL A 54 -5.42 4.86 -13.07
C VAL A 54 -5.96 6.03 -13.90
N ARG A 55 -6.11 7.22 -13.30
CA ARG A 55 -6.54 8.44 -14.01
C ARG A 55 -5.61 8.81 -15.17
N HIS A 56 -4.31 8.54 -15.02
CA HIS A 56 -3.28 8.86 -16.02
C HIS A 56 -2.87 7.65 -16.87
N GLU A 57 -3.63 6.55 -16.81
CA GLU A 57 -3.30 5.30 -17.51
C GLU A 57 -3.16 5.47 -19.03
N SER A 58 -3.88 6.43 -19.61
CA SER A 58 -3.80 6.75 -21.04
C SER A 58 -2.39 7.13 -21.49
N LEU A 59 -1.61 7.83 -20.65
CA LEU A 59 -0.21 8.20 -20.95
C LEU A 59 0.65 6.94 -21.12
N PHE A 60 0.50 5.99 -20.20
CA PHE A 60 1.23 4.71 -20.23
C PHE A 60 0.79 3.83 -21.39
N LYS A 61 -0.50 3.81 -21.73
CA LYS A 61 -1.01 3.11 -22.91
C LYS A 61 -0.42 3.66 -24.20
N THR A 62 -0.37 4.98 -24.35
CA THR A 62 0.25 5.61 -25.53
C THR A 62 1.74 5.27 -25.63
N HIS A 63 2.49 5.38 -24.53
CA HIS A 63 3.92 5.01 -24.54
C HIS A 63 4.11 3.52 -24.89
N TYR A 64 3.28 2.63 -24.32
CA TYR A 64 3.30 1.21 -24.68
C TYR A 64 3.03 0.99 -26.18
N GLN A 65 2.01 1.64 -26.75
CA GLN A 65 1.70 1.48 -28.17
C GLN A 65 2.84 1.93 -29.08
N SER A 66 3.57 2.98 -28.70
CA SER A 66 4.70 3.49 -29.48
C SER A 66 5.96 2.62 -29.37
N HIS A 67 6.21 1.98 -28.22
CA HIS A 67 7.49 1.31 -27.95
C HIS A 67 7.40 -0.22 -27.89
N TYR A 68 6.26 -0.77 -27.47
CA TYR A 68 6.12 -2.18 -27.08
C TYR A 68 4.93 -2.88 -27.77
N ALA A 69 4.19 -2.20 -28.66
CA ALA A 69 3.05 -2.82 -29.37
C ALA A 69 3.41 -4.08 -30.16
N ARG A 70 4.68 -4.22 -30.58
CA ARG A 70 5.20 -5.40 -31.29
C ARG A 70 5.94 -6.39 -30.37
N SER A 71 5.96 -6.13 -29.06
CA SER A 71 6.56 -7.06 -28.11
C SER A 71 5.65 -8.27 -27.90
N GLU A 72 6.20 -9.35 -27.34
CA GLU A 72 5.44 -10.56 -27.02
C GLU A 72 4.49 -10.38 -25.83
N TYR A 73 4.65 -9.29 -25.06
CA TYR A 73 3.90 -9.04 -23.83
C TYR A 73 2.87 -7.95 -24.04
N ASP A 74 1.70 -8.14 -23.43
CA ASP A 74 0.61 -7.17 -23.50
C ASP A 74 0.87 -5.93 -22.62
N PHE A 75 -0.05 -4.96 -22.72
CA PHE A 75 0.00 -3.77 -21.88
C PHE A 75 -0.02 -4.10 -20.38
N ASN A 76 -0.70 -5.17 -19.95
CA ASN A 76 -0.83 -5.49 -18.53
C ASN A 76 0.51 -5.86 -17.89
N HIS A 77 1.39 -6.53 -18.63
CA HIS A 77 2.75 -6.81 -18.16
C HIS A 77 3.55 -5.51 -17.97
N TYR A 78 3.51 -4.62 -18.95
CA TYR A 78 4.19 -3.32 -18.85
C TYR A 78 3.53 -2.37 -17.85
N ARG A 79 2.22 -2.52 -17.60
CA ARG A 79 1.46 -1.73 -16.62
C ARG A 79 2.04 -1.87 -15.22
N LEU A 80 2.48 -3.08 -14.84
CA LEU A 80 3.16 -3.31 -13.56
C LEU A 80 4.48 -2.54 -13.47
N ALA A 81 5.24 -2.48 -14.57
CA ALA A 81 6.49 -1.72 -14.63
C ALA A 81 6.25 -0.20 -14.50
N TYR A 82 5.28 0.34 -15.25
CA TYR A 82 4.91 1.76 -15.13
C TYR A 82 4.43 2.10 -13.74
N LYS A 83 3.57 1.25 -13.15
CA LYS A 83 3.06 1.46 -11.80
C LYS A 83 4.20 1.45 -10.78
N TYR A 84 5.11 0.49 -10.87
CA TYR A 84 6.26 0.43 -9.97
C TYR A 84 7.11 1.69 -10.05
N GLY A 85 7.41 2.19 -11.26
CA GLY A 85 8.11 3.45 -11.45
C GLY A 85 7.38 4.65 -10.85
N PHE A 86 6.06 4.73 -11.08
CA PHE A 86 5.21 5.78 -10.52
C PHE A 86 5.23 5.74 -8.98
N ASP A 87 5.11 4.55 -8.39
CA ASP A 87 5.07 4.35 -6.95
C ASP A 87 6.39 4.76 -6.27
N LEU A 88 7.54 4.69 -6.97
CA LEU A 88 8.81 5.21 -6.44
C LEU A 88 8.75 6.71 -6.12
N THR A 89 7.89 7.48 -6.81
CA THR A 89 7.74 8.93 -6.60
C THR A 89 6.86 9.29 -5.42
N LEU A 90 6.19 8.31 -4.80
CA LEU A 90 5.34 8.55 -3.63
C LEU A 90 6.17 8.92 -2.39
N ASP A 91 7.42 8.48 -2.36
CA ASP A 91 8.39 8.93 -1.37
C ASP A 91 8.90 10.34 -1.74
N PRO A 92 8.65 11.37 -0.90
CA PRO A 92 9.11 12.73 -1.14
C PRO A 92 10.64 12.86 -1.30
N ASP A 93 11.42 11.95 -0.71
CA ASP A 93 12.88 11.97 -0.86
C ASP A 93 13.29 11.57 -2.27
N HIS A 94 12.60 10.58 -2.87
CA HIS A 94 12.86 10.17 -4.24
C HIS A 94 12.47 11.23 -5.27
N GLN A 95 11.54 12.14 -4.95
CA GLN A 95 11.15 13.24 -5.83
C GLN A 95 12.26 14.27 -6.04
N ARG A 96 13.20 14.39 -5.08
CA ARG A 96 14.34 15.31 -5.14
C ARG A 96 15.60 14.68 -5.73
N MET A 97 15.56 13.39 -6.07
CA MET A 97 16.71 12.63 -6.55
C MET A 97 16.65 12.42 -8.06
N ASP A 98 17.81 12.30 -8.69
CA ASP A 98 17.91 11.90 -10.08
C ASP A 98 17.71 10.39 -10.26
N TRP A 99 17.26 9.99 -11.46
CA TRP A 99 17.08 8.58 -11.82
C TRP A 99 18.34 7.74 -11.54
N LYS A 100 19.53 8.28 -11.84
CA LYS A 100 20.82 7.59 -11.62
C LYS A 100 21.06 7.21 -10.16
N SER A 101 20.51 7.96 -9.22
CA SER A 101 20.66 7.71 -7.78
C SER A 101 19.67 6.67 -7.28
N ILE A 102 18.44 6.67 -7.81
CA ILE A 102 17.39 5.76 -7.34
C ILE A 102 17.36 4.43 -8.09
N GLU A 103 17.82 4.40 -9.34
CA GLU A 103 17.73 3.22 -10.21
C GLU A 103 18.37 1.96 -9.59
N PRO A 104 19.57 2.01 -8.97
CA PRO A 104 20.16 0.81 -8.37
C PRO A 104 19.27 0.20 -7.28
N ARG A 105 18.63 1.04 -6.46
CA ARG A 105 17.68 0.63 -5.43
C ARG A 105 16.39 0.10 -6.06
N ALA A 106 15.87 0.78 -7.07
CA ALA A 106 14.69 0.34 -7.80
C ALA A 106 14.90 -1.05 -8.43
N ARG A 107 16.08 -1.30 -9.02
CA ARG A 107 16.47 -2.60 -9.55
C ARG A 107 16.58 -3.66 -8.45
N GLN A 108 17.19 -3.32 -7.31
CA GLN A 108 17.36 -4.26 -6.20
C GLN A 108 16.01 -4.74 -5.64
N ASN A 109 15.02 -3.84 -5.60
CA ASN A 109 13.67 -4.12 -5.10
C ASN A 109 12.74 -4.73 -6.16
N TRP A 110 13.19 -4.85 -7.41
CA TRP A 110 12.41 -5.42 -8.49
C TRP A 110 12.33 -6.95 -8.37
N ASN A 111 11.13 -7.51 -8.44
CA ASN A 111 10.92 -8.95 -8.39
C ASN A 111 10.80 -9.55 -9.80
N GLU A 112 11.90 -10.10 -10.31
CA GLU A 112 11.92 -10.68 -11.66
C GLU A 112 11.01 -11.90 -11.82
N GLY A 113 10.73 -12.64 -10.74
CA GLY A 113 9.84 -13.81 -10.78
C GLY A 113 8.37 -13.46 -10.97
N ILE A 114 7.97 -12.23 -10.61
CA ILE A 114 6.59 -11.75 -10.73
C ILE A 114 6.44 -10.78 -11.90
N MET A 115 7.45 -9.92 -12.13
CA MET A 115 7.35 -8.78 -13.02
C MET A 115 8.16 -8.96 -14.32
N GLY A 116 8.95 -10.02 -14.43
CA GLY A 116 9.84 -10.29 -15.56
C GLY A 116 11.21 -9.64 -15.42
N LEU A 117 12.09 -9.83 -16.42
CA LEU A 117 13.48 -9.40 -16.35
C LEU A 117 13.61 -7.88 -16.24
N TRP A 118 14.42 -7.38 -15.29
CA TRP A 118 14.60 -5.93 -15.10
C TRP A 118 15.03 -5.22 -16.40
N SER A 119 15.97 -5.81 -17.14
CA SER A 119 16.51 -5.23 -18.38
C SER A 119 15.45 -4.96 -19.43
N GLN A 120 14.40 -5.78 -19.48
CA GLN A 120 13.30 -5.64 -20.41
C GLN A 120 12.35 -4.49 -20.02
N TYR A 121 12.09 -4.34 -18.72
CA TYR A 121 11.08 -3.41 -18.21
C TYR A 121 11.64 -2.08 -17.70
N ARG A 122 12.96 -1.96 -17.54
CA ARG A 122 13.66 -0.77 -17.01
C ARG A 122 13.19 0.54 -17.66
N SER A 123 13.05 0.58 -18.98
CA SER A 123 12.60 1.80 -19.69
C SER A 123 11.15 2.17 -19.35
N ALA A 124 10.27 1.19 -19.16
CA ALA A 124 8.90 1.44 -18.70
C ALA A 124 8.87 1.90 -17.24
N VAL A 125 9.72 1.34 -16.38
CA VAL A 125 9.88 1.80 -14.99
C VAL A 125 10.35 3.25 -14.96
N LEU A 126 11.38 3.61 -15.75
CA LEU A 126 11.87 4.98 -15.86
C LEU A 126 10.74 5.92 -16.31
N TYR A 127 10.00 5.57 -17.38
CA TYR A 127 8.90 6.39 -17.84
C TYR A 127 7.81 6.57 -16.77
N GLY A 128 7.47 5.49 -16.04
CA GLY A 128 6.55 5.55 -14.89
C GLY A 128 6.99 6.55 -13.83
N TRP A 129 8.27 6.51 -13.48
CA TRP A 129 8.88 7.44 -12.52
C TRP A 129 8.84 8.89 -13.02
N GLU A 130 9.22 9.15 -14.27
CA GLU A 130 9.18 10.49 -14.85
C GLU A 130 7.77 11.09 -14.89
N GLN A 131 6.75 10.28 -15.19
CA GLN A 131 5.36 10.75 -15.14
C GLN A 131 4.90 10.97 -13.70
N GLY A 132 5.29 10.11 -12.76
CA GLY A 132 5.01 10.29 -11.34
C GLY A 132 5.54 11.62 -10.81
N LEU A 133 6.77 12.01 -11.18
CA LEU A 133 7.34 13.31 -10.80
C LEU A 133 6.52 14.48 -11.33
N LYS A 134 6.08 14.41 -12.59
CA LYS A 134 5.27 15.48 -13.21
C LYS A 134 3.89 15.61 -12.58
N ILE A 135 3.29 14.48 -12.18
CA ILE A 135 1.95 14.43 -11.61
C ILE A 135 1.96 14.82 -10.12
N ASN A 136 2.98 14.40 -9.37
CA ASN A 136 3.07 14.61 -7.92
C ASN A 136 3.84 15.87 -7.51
N GLY A 137 4.72 16.39 -8.37
CA GLY A 137 5.56 17.56 -8.12
C GLY A 137 5.10 18.86 -8.80
N GLY A 138 3.91 18.84 -9.43
CA GLY A 138 3.29 20.01 -10.08
C GLY A 138 2.48 20.87 -9.14
#